data_AF-A0A4J1Z6A0-F1
#
_entry.id   AF-A0A4J1Z6A0-F1
#
_cell.length_a   1.000
_cell.length_b   1.000
_cell.length_c   1.000
_cell.angle_alpha   90.00
_cell.angle_beta   90.00
_cell.angle_gamma   90.00
#
_symmetry.space_group_name_H-M   'P 1'
#
loop_
_entity.id
_entity.type
_entity.pdbx_description
1 polymer ?
#
loop_
_entity_poly.entity_id
_entity_poly.type
_entity_poly.pdbx_seq_one_letter_code
_entity_poly.pdbx_strand_id
1 'polypeptide(L)'
;MVVYIRQSKLPSEVSINKYNAQVGAYLQGEEVILYQSFSEIKELTSEDIVVDYIMETRALLKMMGLNVPVYDYPIELKEFYGRKIYAGILGEIVNIPDNWGKFIKPKAGSKVFTGRVVNGTHDLIGIGLPFDYPI
;
A
#
# COMPACT_ATOMS: atom_id res chain seq x y z
N MET A 1 -11.27 -9.52 24.45
CA MET A 1 -10.59 -8.96 23.27
C MET A 1 -11.54 -7.94 22.68
N VAL A 2 -11.04 -6.75 22.33
CA VAL A 2 -11.84 -5.75 21.61
C VAL A 2 -11.32 -5.65 20.18
N VAL A 3 -12.24 -5.63 19.21
CA VAL A 3 -11.94 -5.45 17.79
C VAL A 3 -12.30 -4.03 17.38
N TYR A 4 -11.29 -3.18 17.27
CA TYR A 4 -11.40 -1.81 16.79
C TYR A 4 -11.41 -1.79 15.27
N ILE A 5 -12.47 -1.27 14.63
CA ILE A 5 -12.59 -1.25 13.18
C ILE A 5 -12.81 0.18 12.68
N ARG A 6 -11.92 0.65 11.81
CA ARG A 6 -11.99 2.00 11.24
C ARG A 6 -13.28 2.19 10.44
N GLN A 7 -14.11 3.13 10.87
CA GLN A 7 -15.37 3.44 10.20
C GLN A 7 -15.12 3.85 8.74
N SER A 8 -15.93 3.31 7.83
CA SER A 8 -15.91 3.65 6.41
C SER A 8 -17.17 4.43 6.06
N LYS A 9 -17.03 5.55 5.36
CA LYS A 9 -18.16 6.45 5.03
C LYS A 9 -19.12 5.86 4.00
N LEU A 10 -18.65 4.96 3.14
CA LEU A 10 -19.44 4.32 2.08
C LEU A 10 -18.98 2.88 1.87
N PRO A 11 -19.86 2.00 1.34
CA PRO A 11 -19.45 0.71 0.81
C PRO A 11 -18.46 0.90 -0.35
N SER A 12 -17.29 0.25 -0.27
CA SER A 12 -16.29 0.14 -1.33
C SER A 12 -15.61 -1.22 -1.21
N GLU A 13 -14.85 -1.65 -2.22
CA GLU A 13 -14.05 -2.89 -2.11
C GLU A 13 -13.14 -2.89 -0.88
N VAL A 14 -12.64 -1.72 -0.46
CA VAL A 14 -11.84 -1.59 0.76
C VAL A 14 -12.72 -1.69 2.02
N SER A 15 -13.98 -1.26 1.94
CA SER A 15 -14.93 -1.42 3.04
C SER A 15 -15.41 -2.86 3.20
N ILE A 16 -15.40 -3.69 2.13
CA ILE A 16 -15.87 -5.08 2.26
C ILE A 16 -14.99 -5.87 3.22
N ASN A 17 -13.68 -5.60 3.26
CA ASN A 17 -12.76 -6.23 4.21
C ASN A 17 -13.12 -5.88 5.65
N LYS A 18 -13.44 -4.61 5.90
CA LYS A 18 -13.86 -4.12 7.23
C LYS A 18 -15.23 -4.65 7.62
N TYR A 19 -16.15 -4.75 6.66
CA TYR A 19 -17.44 -5.40 6.86
C TYR A 19 -17.29 -6.88 7.22
N ASN A 20 -16.46 -7.62 6.47
CA ASN A 20 -16.18 -9.03 6.76
C ASN A 20 -15.51 -9.20 8.13
N ALA A 21 -14.62 -8.28 8.53
CA ALA A 21 -14.04 -8.27 9.87
C ALA A 21 -15.11 -8.04 10.96
N GLN A 22 -16.06 -7.13 10.75
CA GLN A 22 -17.21 -6.92 11.66
C GLN A 22 -18.07 -8.19 11.76
N VAL A 23 -18.40 -8.81 10.63
CA VAL A 23 -19.18 -10.05 10.59
C VAL A 23 -18.43 -11.18 11.32
N GLY A 24 -17.14 -11.34 11.07
CA GLY A 24 -16.31 -12.34 11.74
C GLY A 24 -16.26 -12.17 13.25
N ALA A 25 -16.03 -10.94 13.72
CA ALA A 25 -16.03 -10.61 15.15
C ALA A 25 -17.41 -10.87 15.79
N TYR A 26 -18.49 -10.45 15.12
CA TYR A 26 -19.86 -10.72 15.58
C TYR A 26 -20.13 -12.22 15.73
N LEU A 27 -19.76 -13.04 14.74
CA LEU A 27 -19.97 -14.49 14.78
C LEU A 27 -19.15 -15.18 15.88
N GLN A 28 -18.03 -14.59 16.29
CA GLN A 28 -17.19 -15.08 17.40
C GLN A 28 -17.66 -14.57 18.77
N GLY A 29 -18.63 -13.66 18.83
CA GLY A 29 -19.09 -13.05 20.07
C GLY A 29 -18.14 -11.98 20.62
N GLU A 30 -17.26 -11.44 19.79
CA GLU A 30 -16.28 -10.42 20.17
C GLU A 30 -16.92 -9.03 20.21
N GLU A 31 -16.41 -8.16 21.09
CA GLU A 31 -16.82 -6.76 21.13
C GLU A 31 -16.21 -6.00 19.96
N VAL A 32 -17.05 -5.30 19.19
CA VAL A 32 -16.61 -4.46 18.06
C VAL A 32 -16.83 -2.99 18.38
N ILE A 33 -15.76 -2.20 18.32
CA ILE A 33 -15.80 -0.75 18.47
C ILE A 33 -15.44 -0.09 17.13
N LEU A 34 -16.38 0.67 16.57
CA LEU A 34 -16.12 1.48 15.38
C LEU A 34 -15.51 2.82 15.81
N TYR A 35 -14.46 3.26 15.12
CA TYR A 35 -13.78 4.53 15.41
C TYR A 35 -13.49 5.32 14.14
N GLN A 36 -13.34 6.65 14.24
CA GLN A 36 -13.05 7.51 13.09
C GLN A 36 -11.60 7.98 13.01
N SER A 37 -10.88 7.99 14.12
CA SER A 37 -9.47 8.36 14.23
C SER A 37 -8.78 7.45 15.24
N PHE A 38 -7.55 7.05 14.94
CA PHE A 38 -6.75 6.20 15.85
C PHE A 38 -6.58 6.84 17.24
N SER A 39 -6.65 8.17 17.33
CA SER A 39 -6.62 8.91 18.61
C SER A 39 -7.82 8.66 19.53
N GLU A 40 -8.91 8.06 19.03
CA GLU A 40 -10.07 7.68 19.85
C GLU A 40 -9.81 6.44 20.71
N ILE A 41 -8.81 5.63 20.34
CA ILE A 41 -8.39 4.44 21.07
C ILE A 41 -7.47 4.89 22.21
N LYS A 42 -7.99 4.90 23.44
CA LYS A 42 -7.27 5.39 24.63
C LYS A 42 -6.28 4.38 25.19
N GLU A 43 -6.67 3.11 25.18
CA GLU A 43 -5.90 2.00 25.71
C GLU A 43 -5.98 0.86 24.70
N LEU A 44 -4.85 0.19 24.48
CA LEU A 44 -4.74 -0.96 23.61
C LEU A 44 -3.85 -1.99 24.30
N THR A 45 -4.35 -3.22 24.38
CA THR A 45 -3.63 -4.36 24.95
C THR A 45 -3.10 -5.27 23.85
N SER A 46 -2.26 -6.25 24.21
CA SER A 46 -1.77 -7.27 23.28
C SER A 46 -2.87 -8.17 22.73
N GLU A 47 -4.03 -8.22 23.39
CA GLU A 47 -5.16 -9.07 23.03
C GLU A 47 -6.15 -8.36 22.09
N ASP A 48 -5.98 -7.05 21.85
CA ASP A 48 -6.90 -6.27 21.03
C ASP A 48 -6.50 -6.31 19.55
N ILE A 49 -7.50 -6.21 18.68
CA ILE A 49 -7.31 -6.22 17.22
C ILE A 49 -7.69 -4.85 16.67
N VAL A 50 -6.80 -4.27 15.86
CA VAL A 50 -7.05 -3.03 15.12
C VAL A 50 -7.13 -3.31 13.63
N VAL A 51 -8.29 -3.03 13.03
CA VAL A 51 -8.54 -3.16 11.59
C VAL A 51 -8.58 -1.76 10.97
N ASP A 52 -7.44 -1.33 10.40
CA ASP A 52 -7.27 -0.04 9.74
C ASP A 52 -6.37 -0.12 8.49
N TYR A 53 -6.05 1.03 7.92
CA TYR A 53 -5.14 1.18 6.79
C TYR A 53 -3.67 1.02 7.22
N ILE A 54 -2.81 0.82 6.23
CA ILE A 54 -1.38 0.54 6.41
C ILE A 54 -0.62 1.61 7.22
N MET A 55 -1.07 2.86 7.21
CA MET A 55 -0.43 3.93 7.98
C MET A 55 -0.60 3.71 9.48
N GLU A 56 -1.82 3.47 9.93
CA GLU A 56 -2.14 3.16 11.31
C GLU A 56 -1.51 1.84 11.76
N THR A 57 -1.45 0.82 10.88
CA THR A 57 -0.68 -0.40 11.16
C THR A 57 0.80 -0.10 11.44
N ARG A 58 1.43 0.75 10.63
CA ARG A 58 2.84 1.16 10.85
C ARG A 58 3.02 1.97 12.13
N ALA A 59 2.07 2.85 12.46
CA ALA A 59 2.09 3.61 13.70
C ALA A 59 2.00 2.69 14.91
N LEU A 60 1.11 1.70 14.88
CA LEU A 60 0.96 0.70 15.94
C LEU A 60 2.24 -0.12 16.12
N LEU A 61 2.81 -0.64 15.04
CA LEU A 61 4.05 -1.41 15.11
C LEU A 61 5.20 -0.57 15.70
N LYS A 62 5.29 0.72 15.33
CA LYS A 62 6.25 1.64 15.93
C LYS A 62 6.01 1.86 17.43
N MET A 63 4.76 1.99 17.86
CA MET A 63 4.41 2.09 19.30
C MET A 63 4.82 0.84 20.08
N MET A 64 4.76 -0.34 19.45
CA MET A 64 5.24 -1.60 20.01
C MET A 64 6.78 -1.74 19.99
N GLY A 65 7.51 -0.72 19.53
CA GLY A 65 8.97 -0.78 19.37
C GLY A 65 9.45 -1.61 18.18
N LEU A 66 8.54 -2.00 17.27
CA LEU A 66 8.86 -2.76 16.07
C LEU A 66 9.18 -1.80 14.92
N ASN A 67 10.42 -1.85 14.43
CA ASN A 67 10.81 -1.14 13.22
C ASN A 67 10.50 -2.00 11.99
N VAL A 68 9.47 -1.62 11.23
CA VAL A 68 9.10 -2.32 9.99
C VAL A 68 9.61 -1.51 8.80
N PRO A 69 10.73 -1.92 8.18
CA PRO A 69 11.22 -1.25 7.00
C PRO A 69 10.25 -1.46 5.83
N VAL A 70 10.23 -0.49 4.93
CA VAL A 70 9.51 -0.63 3.66
C VAL A 70 10.39 -1.47 2.75
N TYR A 71 10.10 -2.76 2.65
CA TYR A 71 10.76 -3.62 1.69
C TYR A 71 10.18 -3.38 0.29
N ASP A 72 11.08 -3.20 -0.67
CA ASP A 72 10.77 -3.44 -2.08
C ASP A 72 10.82 -4.96 -2.35
N TYR A 73 10.71 -5.41 -3.59
CA TYR A 73 10.72 -6.84 -3.92
C TYR A 73 11.90 -7.60 -3.24
N PRO A 74 11.63 -8.60 -2.39
CA PRO A 74 12.65 -9.30 -1.59
C PRO A 74 13.67 -10.04 -2.47
N ILE A 75 14.97 -9.86 -2.20
CA ILE A 75 16.02 -10.47 -3.02
C ILE A 75 15.91 -12.00 -3.08
N GLU A 76 15.40 -12.60 -2.02
CA GLU A 76 15.12 -14.02 -1.86
C GLU A 76 14.10 -14.53 -2.88
N LEU A 77 13.20 -13.66 -3.35
CA LEU A 77 12.17 -14.00 -4.32
C LEU A 77 12.59 -13.74 -5.78
N LYS A 78 13.83 -13.30 -6.02
CA LYS A 78 14.30 -12.86 -7.34
C LYS A 78 14.19 -13.94 -8.41
N GLU A 79 14.42 -15.21 -8.06
CA GLU A 79 14.30 -16.34 -8.99
C GLU A 79 12.86 -16.56 -9.48
N PHE A 80 11.87 -16.15 -8.67
CA PHE A 80 10.44 -16.30 -8.99
C PHE A 80 9.85 -15.13 -9.76
N TYR A 81 10.60 -14.04 -10.00
CA TYR A 81 10.05 -12.85 -10.65
C TYR A 81 9.60 -13.11 -12.09
N GLY A 82 10.20 -14.08 -12.79
CA GLY A 82 9.93 -14.37 -14.20
C GLY A 82 10.29 -13.23 -15.15
N ARG A 83 10.92 -12.15 -14.65
CA ARG A 83 11.33 -10.96 -15.40
C ARG A 83 12.51 -10.28 -14.71
N LYS A 84 13.26 -9.49 -15.47
CA LYS A 84 14.30 -8.62 -14.91
C LYS A 84 13.67 -7.32 -14.43
N ILE A 85 14.03 -6.91 -13.22
CA ILE A 85 13.59 -5.64 -12.60
C ILE A 85 14.82 -4.75 -12.45
N TYR A 86 14.69 -3.50 -12.84
CA TYR A 86 15.74 -2.49 -12.78
C TYR A 86 15.16 -1.22 -12.16
N ALA A 87 15.99 -0.50 -11.40
CA ALA A 87 15.66 0.86 -11.01
C ALA A 87 16.14 1.81 -12.10
N GLY A 88 15.36 2.84 -12.39
CA GLY A 88 15.72 3.89 -13.34
C GLY A 88 15.07 5.22 -12.99
N ILE A 89 15.13 6.15 -13.92
CA ILE A 89 14.40 7.42 -13.83
C ILE A 89 13.52 7.63 -15.05
N LEU A 90 12.43 8.39 -14.89
CA LEU A 90 11.44 8.59 -15.95
C LEU A 90 12.06 9.11 -17.26
N GLY A 91 13.07 9.98 -17.15
CA GLY A 91 13.80 10.56 -18.27
C GLY A 91 14.53 9.53 -19.15
N GLU A 92 14.94 8.39 -18.59
CA GLU A 92 15.57 7.31 -19.38
C GLU A 92 14.56 6.64 -20.31
N ILE A 93 13.28 6.59 -19.93
CA ILE A 93 12.21 6.07 -20.78
C ILE A 93 11.78 7.12 -21.81
N VAL A 94 11.70 8.39 -21.41
CA VAL A 94 11.27 9.49 -22.28
C VAL A 94 12.30 9.75 -23.39
N ASN A 95 13.59 9.83 -23.04
CA ASN A 95 14.62 10.35 -23.94
C ASN A 95 15.36 9.27 -24.74
N ILE A 96 15.20 7.99 -24.39
CA ILE A 96 15.92 6.88 -25.04
C ILE A 96 14.87 5.91 -25.62
N PRO A 97 14.54 6.01 -26.92
CA PRO A 97 13.55 5.14 -27.56
C PRO A 97 13.83 3.64 -27.42
N ASP A 98 15.09 3.23 -27.32
CA ASP A 98 15.49 1.83 -27.08
C ASP A 98 14.99 1.28 -25.73
N ASN A 99 14.57 2.16 -24.82
CA ASN A 99 13.95 1.79 -23.56
C ASN A 99 12.41 1.62 -23.64
N TRP A 100 11.79 1.86 -24.79
CA TRP A 100 10.36 1.61 -24.98
C TRP A 100 10.04 0.10 -25.01
N GLY A 101 8.77 -0.25 -24.82
CA GLY A 101 8.31 -1.62 -24.59
C GLY A 101 8.49 -2.11 -23.15
N LYS A 102 8.96 -1.26 -22.23
CA LYS A 102 9.17 -1.60 -20.81
C LYS A 102 7.97 -1.24 -19.96
N PHE A 103 7.65 -2.10 -18.98
CA PHE A 103 6.72 -1.78 -17.91
C PHE A 103 7.41 -0.90 -16.85
N ILE A 104 6.81 0.24 -16.52
CA ILE A 104 7.31 1.18 -15.52
C ILE A 104 6.32 1.32 -14.36
N LYS A 105 6.81 1.60 -13.15
CA LYS A 105 6.00 1.84 -11.95
C LYS A 105 6.74 2.85 -11.06
N PRO A 106 6.07 3.70 -10.28
CA PRO A 106 6.81 4.56 -9.34
C PRO A 106 7.55 3.70 -8.31
N LYS A 107 8.85 3.98 -8.13
CA LYS A 107 9.66 3.40 -7.06
C LYS A 107 9.48 4.16 -5.74
N ALA A 108 9.42 5.49 -5.82
CA ALA A 108 9.15 6.34 -4.66
C ALA A 108 7.66 6.62 -4.53
N GLY A 109 7.16 6.73 -3.29
CA GLY A 109 5.77 7.10 -3.02
C GLY A 109 4.75 6.01 -3.33
N SER A 110 3.67 5.97 -2.55
CA SER A 110 2.60 4.99 -2.75
C SER A 110 1.65 5.48 -3.84
N LYS A 111 1.50 4.69 -4.92
CA LYS A 111 0.49 4.90 -5.97
C LYS A 111 0.55 6.26 -6.69
N VAL A 112 1.76 6.81 -6.90
CA VAL A 112 1.92 8.09 -7.62
C VAL A 112 1.41 8.01 -9.06
N PHE A 113 1.59 6.85 -9.72
CA PHE A 113 0.87 6.50 -10.95
C PHE A 113 0.66 4.98 -11.03
N THR A 114 -0.36 4.56 -11.79
CA THR A 114 -0.58 3.14 -12.12
C THR A 114 0.47 2.69 -13.12
N GLY A 115 1.22 1.64 -12.76
CA GLY A 115 2.26 1.11 -13.62
C GLY A 115 1.72 0.66 -14.98
N ARG A 116 2.51 0.90 -16.03
CA ARG A 116 2.09 0.72 -17.43
C ARG A 116 3.28 0.37 -18.31
N VAL A 117 3.01 -0.27 -19.46
CA VAL A 117 4.00 -0.43 -20.53
C VAL A 117 4.06 0.87 -21.33
N VAL A 118 5.27 1.33 -21.64
CA VAL A 118 5.49 2.57 -22.41
C VAL A 118 6.11 2.21 -23.75
N ASN A 119 5.36 2.40 -24.83
CA ASN A 119 5.80 2.22 -26.21
C ASN A 119 6.12 3.54 -26.91
N GLY A 120 5.83 4.67 -26.26
CA GLY A 120 6.18 6.00 -26.72
C GLY A 120 5.74 7.07 -25.73
N THR A 121 6.04 8.34 -26.03
CA THR A 121 5.76 9.47 -25.13
C THR A 121 4.27 9.68 -24.84
N HIS A 122 3.37 9.28 -25.75
CA HIS A 122 1.92 9.38 -25.55
C HIS A 122 1.43 8.51 -24.37
N ASP A 123 2.09 7.38 -24.09
CA ASP A 123 1.75 6.52 -22.94
C ASP A 123 2.07 7.18 -21.60
N LEU A 124 2.86 8.25 -21.60
CA LEU A 124 3.26 9.01 -20.41
C LEU A 124 2.33 10.19 -20.11
N ILE A 125 1.33 10.45 -20.97
CA ILE A 125 0.34 11.51 -20.76
C ILE A 125 -0.36 11.27 -19.41
N GLY A 126 -0.46 12.33 -18.61
CA GLY A 126 -1.10 12.32 -17.29
C GLY A 126 -0.20 11.86 -16.13
N ILE A 127 1.05 11.43 -16.38
CA ILE A 127 1.98 11.13 -15.28
C ILE A 127 2.43 12.43 -14.59
N GLY A 128 2.81 13.47 -15.34
CA GLY A 128 3.10 14.80 -14.80
C GLY A 128 4.27 14.85 -13.80
N LEU A 129 5.20 13.90 -13.88
CA LEU A 129 6.37 13.79 -12.99
C LEU A 129 7.63 14.33 -13.66
N PRO A 130 8.62 14.81 -12.87
CA PRO A 130 9.88 15.26 -13.42
C PRO A 130 10.69 14.08 -13.99
N PHE A 131 11.63 14.37 -14.89
CA PHE A 131 12.41 13.34 -15.59
C PHE A 131 13.43 12.62 -14.69
N ASP A 132 13.80 13.20 -13.56
CA ASP A 132 14.63 12.56 -12.54
C ASP A 132 13.82 11.70 -11.55
N TYR A 133 12.50 11.59 -11.75
CA TYR A 133 11.64 10.80 -10.87
C TYR A 133 11.98 9.30 -10.92
N PRO A 134 12.15 8.64 -9.77
CA PRO A 134 12.57 7.24 -9.72
C PRO A 134 11.44 6.26 -10.07
N ILE A 135 11.73 5.36 -11.00
CA ILE A 135 10.85 4.30 -11.50
C ILE A 135 11.48 2.90 -11.42
#